data_AF-A0A524B010-F1
#
_entry.id   AF-A0A524B010-F1
#
_cell.length_a   1.000
_cell.length_b   1.000
_cell.length_c   1.000
_cell.angle_alpha   90.00
_cell.angle_beta   90.00
_cell.angle_gamma   90.00
#
_symmetry.space_group_name_H-M   'P 1'
#
loop_
_entity.id
_entity.type
_entity.pdbx_description
1 polymer ?
#
loop_
_entity_poly.entity_id
_entity_poly.type
_entity_poly.pdbx_seq_one_letter_code
_entity_poly.pdbx_strand_id
1 'polypeptide(L)'
;MRTPLTPASLIFPAFLLAVPAHAMQSGEAVYQSVCSQCHAHGTDNAPVFGDRKRWGKLVREGLNDLVPAALAGIRKMPAKGGKPELSDGEVAAAVIYMANAGGGKFAEPSADDLARWRQKADRRIKK
;
A
#
# COMPACT_ATOMS: atom_id res chain seq x y z
N MET A 1 11.62 24.70 -67.44
CA MET A 1 12.24 24.51 -66.10
C MET A 1 11.12 24.26 -65.09
N ARG A 2 10.80 22.99 -64.81
CA ARG A 2 9.89 22.57 -63.72
C ARG A 2 10.38 21.22 -63.22
N THR A 3 11.03 21.23 -62.06
CA THR A 3 11.49 20.03 -61.34
C THR A 3 10.31 19.33 -60.65
N PRO A 4 10.32 18.00 -60.51
CA PRO A 4 9.31 17.27 -59.75
C PRO A 4 9.60 17.33 -58.24
N LEU A 5 8.54 17.52 -57.44
CA LEU A 5 8.55 17.43 -55.99
C LEU A 5 8.41 15.95 -55.58
N THR A 6 9.38 15.43 -54.84
CA THR A 6 9.27 14.14 -54.15
C THR A 6 8.51 14.31 -52.82
N PRO A 7 7.68 13.34 -52.40
CA PRO A 7 7.04 13.38 -51.10
C PRO A 7 8.04 12.95 -50.02
N ALA A 8 8.27 13.81 -49.04
CA ALA A 8 9.04 13.48 -47.84
C ALA A 8 8.23 12.52 -46.96
N SER A 9 8.62 11.24 -46.94
CA SER A 9 8.12 10.24 -45.99
C SER A 9 8.49 10.64 -44.56
N LEU A 10 7.48 10.99 -43.76
CA LEU A 10 7.63 11.22 -42.32
C LEU A 10 7.64 9.87 -41.60
N ILE A 11 8.84 9.38 -41.28
CA ILE A 11 9.04 8.32 -40.30
C ILE A 11 8.87 8.97 -38.93
N PHE A 12 7.68 8.88 -38.33
CA PHE A 12 7.51 9.15 -36.92
C PHE A 12 8.16 8.00 -36.14
N PRO A 13 9.25 8.23 -35.39
CA PRO A 13 9.80 7.19 -34.55
C PRO A 13 8.80 6.94 -33.42
N ALA A 14 8.34 5.70 -33.29
CA ALA A 14 7.60 5.27 -32.12
C ALA A 14 8.55 5.33 -30.91
N PHE A 15 8.57 6.47 -30.23
CA PHE A 15 9.27 6.62 -28.97
C PHE A 15 8.48 5.84 -27.91
N LEU A 16 8.90 4.59 -27.65
CA LEU A 16 8.48 3.83 -26.48
C LEU A 16 8.90 4.60 -25.24
N LEU A 17 8.00 5.42 -24.70
CA LEU A 17 8.12 5.99 -23.36
C LEU A 17 8.07 4.82 -22.36
N ALA A 18 9.24 4.36 -21.95
CA ALA A 18 9.36 3.51 -20.78
C ALA A 18 8.89 4.33 -19.57
N VAL A 19 7.68 4.06 -19.09
CA VAL A 19 7.18 4.62 -17.84
C VAL A 19 8.07 4.05 -16.73
N PRO A 20 8.79 4.88 -15.95
CA PRO A 20 9.57 4.37 -14.84
C PRO A 20 8.61 3.72 -13.85
N ALA A 21 8.80 2.42 -13.60
CA ALA A 21 8.11 1.74 -12.52
C ALA A 21 8.55 2.42 -11.21
N HIS A 22 7.63 3.11 -10.53
CA HIS A 22 7.91 3.65 -9.21
C HIS A 22 8.23 2.46 -8.29
N ALA A 23 9.47 2.41 -7.79
CA ALA A 23 9.88 1.36 -6.87
C ALA A 23 9.03 1.48 -5.60
N MET A 24 8.27 0.42 -5.30
CA MET A 24 7.39 0.34 -4.14
C MET A 24 8.22 0.49 -2.86
N GLN A 25 7.78 1.36 -1.94
CA GLN A 25 8.47 1.51 -0.65
C GLN A 25 8.32 0.24 0.21
N SER A 26 9.34 -0.04 1.03
CA SER A 26 9.26 -1.13 1.99
C SER A 26 8.23 -0.83 3.09
N GLY A 27 7.67 -1.88 3.70
CA GLY A 27 6.73 -1.72 4.82
C GLY A 27 7.31 -0.94 6.01
N GLU A 28 8.61 -1.11 6.26
CA GLU A 28 9.33 -0.34 7.28
C GLU A 28 9.41 1.15 6.91
N ALA A 29 9.76 1.48 5.66
CA ALA A 29 9.83 2.87 5.22
C ALA A 29 8.48 3.59 5.31
N VAL A 30 7.40 2.90 4.91
CA VAL A 30 6.02 3.41 5.04
C VAL A 30 5.63 3.55 6.51
N TYR A 31 5.98 2.58 7.36
CA TYR A 31 5.75 2.69 8.80
C TYR A 31 6.43 3.93 9.37
N GLN A 32 7.72 4.14 9.08
CA GLN A 32 8.48 5.27 9.63
C GLN A 32 7.92 6.61 9.18
N SER A 33 7.55 6.75 7.90
CA SER A 33 7.07 8.01 7.33
C SER A 33 5.62 8.34 7.66
N VAL A 34 4.77 7.33 7.86
CA VAL A 34 3.31 7.52 7.99
C VAL A 34 2.77 6.94 9.28
N CYS A 35 2.92 5.63 9.48
CA CYS A 35 2.18 4.91 10.50
C CYS A 35 2.70 5.17 11.93
N SER A 36 4.00 5.46 12.07
CA SER A 36 4.69 5.72 13.33
C SER A 36 4.06 6.88 14.11
N GLN A 37 3.50 7.88 13.42
CA GLN A 37 2.86 9.05 14.00
C GLN A 37 1.79 8.70 15.06
N CYS A 38 1.08 7.58 14.85
CA CYS A 38 0.12 7.08 15.82
C CYS A 38 0.58 5.79 16.50
N HIS A 39 1.25 4.89 15.76
CA HIS A 39 1.58 3.56 16.26
C HIS A 39 2.87 3.49 17.08
N ALA A 40 3.74 4.51 17.08
CA ALA A 40 4.93 4.50 17.93
C ALA A 40 4.58 4.67 19.43
N HIS A 41 3.58 5.49 19.73
CA HIS A 41 3.20 5.84 21.11
C HIS A 41 1.75 5.49 21.47
N GLY A 42 0.96 4.98 20.52
CA GLY A 42 -0.42 4.56 20.75
C GLY A 42 -1.42 5.71 20.78
N THR A 43 -1.16 6.78 20.03
CA THR A 43 -2.06 7.93 19.85
C THR A 43 -3.47 7.44 19.49
N ASP A 44 -4.49 8.03 20.10
CA ASP A 44 -5.90 7.64 19.93
C ASP A 44 -6.20 6.14 20.17
N ASN A 45 -5.44 5.50 21.07
CA ASN A 45 -5.50 4.06 21.37
C ASN A 45 -5.08 3.16 20.20
N ALA A 46 -4.23 3.67 19.29
CA ALA A 46 -3.58 2.86 18.27
C ALA A 46 -2.76 1.72 18.93
N PRO A 47 -2.76 0.50 18.38
CA PRO A 47 -1.91 -0.57 18.88
C PRO A 47 -0.43 -0.20 18.71
N VAL A 48 0.27 -0.05 19.83
CA VAL A 48 1.69 0.34 19.87
C VAL A 48 2.54 -0.70 19.13
N PHE A 49 3.40 -0.24 18.22
CA PHE A 49 4.31 -1.08 17.45
C PHE A 49 5.20 -1.92 18.38
N GLY A 50 5.37 -3.19 18.05
CA GLY A 50 6.18 -4.12 18.86
C GLY A 50 5.54 -4.61 20.17
N ASP A 51 4.39 -4.07 20.59
CA ASP A 51 3.68 -4.58 21.77
C ASP A 51 3.00 -5.93 21.44
N ARG A 52 3.72 -7.01 21.70
CA ARG A 52 3.26 -8.38 21.45
C ARG A 52 1.98 -8.74 22.21
N LYS A 53 1.74 -8.15 23.39
CA LYS A 53 0.50 -8.41 24.16
C LYS A 53 -0.68 -7.77 23.45
N ARG A 54 -0.54 -6.52 23.01
CA ARG A 54 -1.60 -5.80 22.29
C ARG A 54 -1.84 -6.39 20.89
N TRP A 55 -0.78 -6.75 20.17
CA TRP A 55 -0.85 -7.28 18.82
C TRP A 55 -1.27 -8.75 18.74
N GLY A 56 -1.11 -9.53 19.82
CA GLY A 56 -1.40 -10.97 19.79
C GLY A 56 -2.80 -11.33 19.29
N LYS A 57 -3.83 -10.55 19.63
CA LYS A 57 -5.20 -10.76 19.07
C LYS A 57 -5.27 -10.40 17.59
N LEU A 58 -4.70 -9.27 17.19
CA LEU A 58 -4.69 -8.77 15.81
C LEU A 58 -3.97 -9.75 14.87
N VAL A 59 -2.81 -10.27 15.30
CA VAL A 59 -2.07 -11.29 14.56
C VAL A 59 -2.92 -12.56 14.36
N ARG A 60 -3.73 -12.96 15.34
CA ARG A 60 -4.65 -14.10 15.20
C ARG A 60 -5.83 -13.84 14.26
N GLU A 61 -6.31 -12.59 14.18
CA GLU A 61 -7.31 -12.19 13.16
C GLU A 61 -6.72 -12.32 11.74
N GLY A 62 -5.44 -11.95 11.60
CA GLY A 62 -4.66 -12.15 10.39
C GLY A 62 -4.88 -11.07 9.33
N LEU A 63 -4.06 -11.13 8.27
CA LEU A 63 -3.99 -10.06 7.26
C LEU A 63 -5.28 -9.84 6.48
N ASN A 64 -6.12 -10.88 6.40
CA ASN A 64 -7.44 -10.82 5.75
C ASN A 64 -8.42 -9.85 6.40
N ASP A 65 -8.15 -9.41 7.63
CA ASP A 65 -8.91 -8.39 8.33
C ASP A 65 -8.08 -7.12 8.59
N LEU A 66 -6.79 -7.27 8.92
CA LEU A 66 -5.92 -6.12 9.22
C LEU A 66 -5.68 -5.23 8.01
N VAL A 67 -5.34 -5.80 6.85
CA VAL A 67 -5.02 -4.99 5.65
C VAL A 67 -6.26 -4.24 5.15
N PRO A 68 -7.44 -4.87 4.97
CA PRO A 68 -8.63 -4.12 4.56
C PRO A 68 -9.05 -3.03 5.55
N ALA A 69 -8.85 -3.24 6.86
CA ALA A 69 -9.10 -2.21 7.86
C ALA A 69 -8.12 -1.02 7.73
N ALA A 70 -6.86 -1.28 7.35
CA ALA A 70 -5.90 -0.22 7.09
C ALA A 70 -6.19 0.55 5.80
N LEU A 71 -6.58 -0.16 4.74
CA LEU A 71 -6.96 0.44 3.46
C LEU A 71 -8.22 1.31 3.59
N ALA A 72 -9.25 0.82 4.28
CA ALA A 72 -10.52 1.54 4.44
C ALA A 72 -10.50 2.58 5.57
N GLY A 73 -9.60 2.43 6.55
CA GLY A 73 -9.67 3.12 7.82
C GLY A 73 -10.53 2.37 8.83
N ILE A 74 -10.26 2.60 10.12
CA ILE A 74 -10.99 1.97 11.22
C ILE A 74 -10.90 2.83 12.49
N ARG A 75 -12.06 3.10 13.10
CA ARG A 75 -12.16 3.95 14.31
C ARG A 75 -11.55 5.33 14.07
N LYS A 76 -10.45 5.66 14.77
CA LYS A 76 -9.71 6.92 14.62
C LYS A 76 -8.58 6.85 13.58
N MET A 77 -8.30 5.67 13.05
CA MET A 77 -7.28 5.49 12.02
C MET A 77 -7.87 5.84 10.64
N PRO A 78 -7.38 6.89 9.96
CA PRO A 78 -7.86 7.25 8.62
C PRO A 78 -7.48 6.19 7.58
N ALA A 79 -8.21 6.17 6.47
CA ALA A 79 -7.90 5.32 5.32
C ALA A 79 -6.44 5.50 4.89
N LYS A 80 -5.72 4.38 4.72
CA LYS A 80 -4.30 4.35 4.31
C LYS A 80 -3.40 5.17 5.23
N GLY A 81 -3.73 5.27 6.52
CA GLY A 81 -2.99 6.10 7.48
C GLY A 81 -3.05 7.61 7.18
N GLY A 82 -4.04 8.06 6.39
CA GLY A 82 -4.18 9.47 6.01
C GLY A 82 -3.33 9.86 4.80
N LYS A 83 -2.77 8.87 4.10
CA LYS A 83 -1.89 9.06 2.94
C LYS A 83 -2.48 8.39 1.70
N PRO A 84 -3.40 9.08 0.98
CA PRO A 84 -4.08 8.52 -0.18
C PRO A 84 -3.13 8.15 -1.33
N GLU A 85 -1.93 8.71 -1.37
CA GLU A 85 -0.89 8.45 -2.36
C GLU A 85 -0.23 7.06 -2.26
N LEU A 86 -0.24 6.43 -1.07
CA LEU A 86 0.36 5.10 -0.89
C LEU A 86 -0.34 4.07 -1.78
N SER A 87 0.36 3.14 -2.40
CA SER A 87 -0.28 1.99 -3.04
C SER A 87 -0.87 1.02 -2.00
N ASP A 88 -1.75 0.11 -2.44
CA ASP A 88 -2.25 -0.95 -1.55
C ASP A 88 -1.14 -1.90 -1.10
N GLY A 89 -0.16 -2.14 -1.97
CA GLY A 89 1.04 -2.91 -1.66
C GLY A 89 1.85 -2.28 -0.53
N GLU A 90 2.07 -0.97 -0.57
CA GLU A 90 2.78 -0.22 0.48
C GLU A 90 2.05 -0.26 1.82
N VAL A 91 0.74 -0.06 1.81
CA VAL A 91 -0.07 -0.18 3.04
C VAL A 91 -0.04 -1.61 3.58
N ALA A 92 -0.20 -2.61 2.71
CA ALA A 92 -0.15 -4.01 3.11
C ALA A 92 1.22 -4.40 3.70
N ALA A 93 2.31 -3.98 3.05
CA ALA A 93 3.67 -4.20 3.53
C ALA A 93 3.89 -3.56 4.91
N ALA A 94 3.39 -2.34 5.14
CA ALA A 94 3.46 -1.68 6.44
C ALA A 94 2.68 -2.44 7.52
N VAL A 95 1.47 -2.90 7.21
CA VAL A 95 0.67 -3.73 8.13
C VAL A 95 1.41 -5.03 8.47
N ILE A 96 2.03 -5.69 7.49
CA ILE A 96 2.83 -6.91 7.69
C ILE A 96 4.02 -6.63 8.60
N TYR A 97 4.77 -5.55 8.34
CA TYR A 97 5.90 -5.13 9.16
C TYR A 97 5.48 -4.94 10.63
N MET A 98 4.40 -4.21 10.87
CA MET A 98 3.87 -3.96 12.22
C MET A 98 3.34 -5.22 12.90
N ALA A 99 2.60 -6.07 12.16
CA ALA A 99 2.08 -7.32 12.68
C ALA A 99 3.18 -8.31 13.03
N ASN A 100 4.26 -8.37 12.23
CA ASN A 100 5.42 -9.20 12.49
C ASN A 100 6.22 -8.72 13.72
N ALA A 101 6.39 -7.40 13.88
CA ALA A 101 6.95 -6.84 15.12
C ALA A 101 6.07 -7.18 16.35
N GLY A 102 4.75 -7.27 16.17
CA GLY A 102 3.78 -7.74 17.16
C GLY A 102 3.78 -9.25 17.42
N GLY A 103 4.67 -10.04 16.79
CA GLY A 103 4.78 -11.49 16.97
C GLY A 103 4.15 -12.33 15.86
N GLY A 104 3.69 -11.71 14.77
CA GLY A 104 3.32 -12.41 13.54
C GLY A 104 4.52 -12.96 12.77
N LYS A 105 4.23 -13.81 11.78
CA LYS A 105 5.20 -14.37 10.84
C LYS A 105 4.60 -14.41 9.43
N PHE A 106 4.16 -13.25 8.97
CA PHE A 106 3.52 -13.10 7.67
C PHE A 106 4.55 -12.81 6.57
N ALA A 107 4.31 -13.40 5.41
CA ALA A 107 5.06 -13.12 4.20
C ALA A 107 4.56 -11.85 3.50
N GLU A 108 5.36 -11.36 2.56
CA GLU A 108 5.00 -10.28 1.64
C GLU A 108 3.76 -10.64 0.81
N PRO A 109 2.89 -9.69 0.45
CA PRO A 109 1.60 -10.03 -0.14
C PRO A 109 1.73 -10.39 -1.63
N SER A 110 0.96 -11.39 -2.06
CA SER A 110 0.81 -11.69 -3.48
C SER A 110 -0.13 -10.71 -4.17
N ALA A 111 -0.11 -10.67 -5.51
CA ALA A 111 -1.07 -9.88 -6.28
C ALA A 111 -2.53 -10.27 -5.98
N ASP A 112 -2.79 -11.56 -5.79
CA ASP A 112 -4.12 -12.09 -5.44
C ASP A 112 -4.56 -11.65 -4.03
N ASP A 113 -3.62 -11.56 -3.08
CA ASP A 113 -3.90 -11.02 -1.75
C ASP A 113 -4.31 -9.54 -1.84
N LEU A 114 -3.56 -8.75 -2.59
CA LEU A 114 -3.86 -7.33 -2.77
C LEU A 114 -5.23 -7.12 -3.42
N ALA A 115 -5.55 -7.87 -4.48
CA ALA A 115 -6.85 -7.80 -5.14
C ALA A 115 -8.00 -8.17 -4.18
N ARG A 116 -7.85 -9.26 -3.41
CA ARG A 116 -8.84 -9.66 -2.40
C ARG A 116 -9.01 -8.62 -1.30
N TRP A 117 -7.92 -8.06 -0.78
CA TRP A 117 -7.98 -7.10 0.31
C TRP A 117 -8.56 -5.76 -0.13
N ARG A 118 -8.23 -5.30 -1.33
CA ARG A 118 -8.89 -4.14 -1.95
C ARG A 118 -10.41 -4.35 -2.02
N GLN A 119 -10.85 -5.48 -2.55
CA GLN A 119 -12.28 -5.79 -2.66
C GLN A 119 -12.96 -5.79 -1.29
N LYS A 120 -12.30 -6.31 -0.24
CA LYS A 120 -12.79 -6.25 1.15
C LYS A 120 -12.83 -4.82 1.70
N ALA A 121 -11.81 -4.01 1.42
CA ALA A 121 -11.76 -2.60 1.84
C ALA A 121 -12.89 -1.80 1.20
N ASP A 122 -13.13 -1.98 -0.09
CA ASP A 122 -14.21 -1.28 -0.81
C ASP A 122 -15.59 -1.65 -0.24
N ARG A 123 -15.79 -2.91 0.17
CA ARG A 123 -17.01 -3.33 0.89
C ARG A 123 -17.15 -2.67 2.25
N ARG A 124 -16.05 -2.40 2.96
CA ARG A 124 -16.07 -1.69 4.25
C ARG A 124 -16.40 -0.22 4.08
N ILE A 125 -15.90 0.43 3.03
CA ILE A 125 -16.14 1.85 2.73
C ILE A 125 -17.61 2.10 2.37
N LYS A 126 -18.26 1.15 1.70
CA LYS A 126 -19.67 1.26 1.28
C LYS A 126 -20.67 1.05 2.43
N LYS A 127 -20.21 0.64 3.61
CA LYS A 127 -21.07 0.32 4.76
C LYS A 127 -21.12 1.50 5.73
#